data_AF-A0A448YRN3-F1
#
_entry.id   AF-A0A448YRN3-F1
#
_cell.length_a   1.000
_cell.length_b   1.000
_cell.length_c   1.000
_cell.angle_alpha   90.00
_cell.angle_beta   90.00
_cell.angle_gamma   90.00
#
_symmetry.space_group_name_H-M   'P 1'
#
loop_
_entity.id
_entity.type
_entity.pdbx_description
1 polymer ?
#
loop_
_entity_poly.entity_id
_entity_poly.type
_entity_poly.pdbx_seq_one_letter_code
_entity_poly.pdbx_strand_id
1 'polypeptide(L)'
;MIDGHDRRAKYFHLIHVTSLAFLLSLAINGFVTEFLKLRVGKLRPDFLARCGPLISAEDGPSNQVYNDTICSKPLGEALFRDGYKSCPSGHSSFAWCGFNFLNLWLSGQFRLHAPIDPEDTTIESSGNSRYHRFHLIQLVNLVPLGFCLHIALSRSQDYRHDFVDICLGSLIGFLVSTFIYSQFFRSIFGYNCSETKFSDYKLLQAYGDIPV
;
A
#
# COMPACT_ATOMS: atom_id res chain seq x y z
N MET A 1 9.09 26.56 25.92
CA MET A 1 7.68 26.32 25.55
C MET A 1 7.54 26.59 24.07
N ILE A 2 7.20 25.59 23.26
CA ILE A 2 6.90 25.79 21.84
C ILE A 2 5.57 26.53 21.76
N ASP A 3 5.57 27.69 21.09
CA ASP A 3 4.39 28.54 20.94
C ASP A 3 3.23 27.79 20.24
N GLY A 4 1.99 28.10 20.61
CA GLY A 4 0.80 27.43 20.09
C GLY A 4 0.66 27.56 18.56
N HIS A 5 1.21 28.63 18.00
CA HIS A 5 1.29 28.87 16.56
C HIS A 5 2.23 27.90 15.84
N ASP A 6 3.43 27.67 16.37
CA ASP A 6 4.44 26.75 15.82
C ASP A 6 3.90 25.29 15.77
N ARG A 7 3.13 24.90 16.79
CA ARG A 7 2.48 23.59 16.82
C ARG A 7 1.50 23.38 15.66
N ARG A 8 0.69 24.38 15.32
CA ARG A 8 -0.29 24.29 14.22
C ARG A 8 0.40 24.17 12.86
N ALA A 9 1.43 25.00 12.63
CA ALA A 9 2.22 24.96 11.40
C ALA A 9 2.89 23.59 11.20
N LYS A 10 3.47 23.02 12.27
CA LYS A 10 4.08 21.69 12.24
C LYS A 10 3.09 20.59 11.86
N TYR A 11 1.88 20.57 12.45
CA TYR A 11 0.87 19.55 12.12
C TYR A 11 0.31 19.71 10.71
N PHE A 12 0.10 20.95 10.25
CA PHE A 12 -0.33 21.19 8.88
C PHE A 12 0.69 20.68 7.87
N HIS A 13 1.98 20.99 8.08
CA HIS A 13 3.08 20.48 7.27
C HIS A 13 3.14 18.94 7.28
N LEU A 14 2.99 18.31 8.46
CA LEU A 14 2.97 16.86 8.59
C LEU A 14 1.83 16.23 7.77
N ILE A 15 0.61 16.77 7.86
CA ILE A 15 -0.55 16.27 7.11
C ILE A 15 -0.35 16.45 5.60
N HIS A 16 0.19 17.61 5.19
CA HIS A 16 0.46 17.91 3.78
C HIS A 16 1.48 16.92 3.19
N VAL A 17 2.64 16.76 3.85
CA VAL A 17 3.68 15.81 3.42
C VAL A 17 3.16 14.37 3.44
N THR A 18 2.40 13.98 4.47
CA THR A 18 1.79 12.64 4.57
C THR A 18 0.84 12.39 3.39
N SER A 19 -0.01 13.35 3.07
CA SER A 19 -0.99 13.23 1.97
C SER A 19 -0.29 13.11 0.61
N LEU A 20 0.72 13.95 0.36
CA LEU A 20 1.52 13.89 -0.86
C LEU A 20 2.26 12.56 -0.99
N ALA A 21 2.94 12.12 0.06
CA ALA A 21 3.68 10.85 0.07
C ALA A 21 2.75 9.65 -0.15
N PHE A 22 1.57 9.66 0.49
CA PHE A 22 0.58 8.60 0.32
C PHE A 22 0.04 8.53 -1.11
N LEU A 23 -0.38 9.67 -1.68
CA LEU A 23 -0.89 9.73 -3.05
C LEU A 23 0.19 9.34 -4.06
N LEU A 24 1.44 9.79 -3.85
CA LEU A 24 2.58 9.40 -4.68
C LEU A 24 2.83 7.89 -4.62
N SER A 25 2.77 7.30 -3.42
CA SER A 25 2.90 5.85 -3.23
C SER A 25 1.84 5.09 -4.02
N LEU A 26 0.57 5.50 -3.93
CA LEU A 26 -0.51 4.87 -4.69
C LEU A 26 -0.35 5.04 -6.20
N ALA A 27 0.07 6.22 -6.67
CA ALA A 27 0.28 6.50 -8.08
C ALA A 27 1.41 5.64 -8.67
N ILE A 28 2.57 5.59 -8.00
CA ILE A 28 3.71 4.77 -8.44
C ILE A 28 3.33 3.29 -8.40
N ASN A 29 2.68 2.81 -7.34
CA ASN A 29 2.20 1.44 -7.23
C ASN A 29 1.22 1.08 -8.38
N GLY A 30 0.25 1.97 -8.66
CA GLY A 30 -0.70 1.79 -9.73
C GLY A 30 -0.04 1.71 -11.10
N PHE A 31 0.88 2.63 -11.38
CA PHE A 31 1.67 2.62 -12.63
C PHE A 31 2.46 1.32 -12.79
N VAL A 32 3.24 0.92 -11.79
CA VAL A 32 4.05 -0.31 -11.84
C VAL A 32 3.16 -1.54 -12.03
N THR A 33 2.06 -1.63 -11.30
CA THR A 33 1.13 -2.77 -11.37
C THR A 33 0.48 -2.89 -12.75
N GLU A 34 -0.08 -1.80 -13.29
CA GLU A 34 -0.73 -1.83 -14.60
C GLU A 34 0.27 -2.03 -15.73
N PHE A 35 1.46 -1.43 -15.64
CA PHE A 35 2.54 -1.69 -16.58
C PHE A 35 2.89 -3.18 -16.61
N LEU A 36 3.11 -3.81 -15.45
CA LEU A 36 3.42 -5.24 -15.38
C LEU A 36 2.29 -6.11 -15.90
N LYS A 37 1.01 -5.77 -15.63
CA LYS A 37 -0.13 -6.50 -16.20
C LYS A 37 -0.11 -6.53 -17.72
N LEU A 38 0.16 -5.39 -18.35
CA LEU A 38 0.23 -5.29 -19.80
C LEU A 38 1.44 -6.02 -20.39
N ARG A 39 2.55 -6.10 -19.64
CA ARG A 39 3.78 -6.79 -20.09
C ARG A 39 3.73 -8.30 -19.90
N VAL A 40 3.13 -8.78 -18.80
CA VAL A 40 3.05 -10.21 -18.50
C VAL A 40 1.95 -10.88 -19.32
N GLY A 41 0.78 -10.24 -19.49
CA GLY A 41 -0.28 -10.75 -20.36
C GLY A 41 -0.88 -12.10 -19.94
N LYS A 42 -0.70 -12.51 -18.67
CA LYS A 42 -1.15 -13.80 -18.16
C LYS A 42 -2.69 -13.88 -18.16
N LEU A 43 -3.21 -15.00 -18.68
CA LEU A 43 -4.62 -15.34 -18.67
C LEU A 43 -5.15 -15.55 -17.25
N ARG A 44 -6.37 -15.10 -16.97
CA ARG A 44 -7.05 -15.34 -15.70
C ARG A 44 -7.63 -16.76 -15.60
N PRO A 45 -7.86 -17.28 -14.37
CA PRO A 45 -8.51 -18.57 -14.20
C PRO A 45 -9.92 -18.63 -14.82
N ASP A 46 -10.65 -17.50 -14.84
CA ASP A 46 -11.97 -17.39 -15.47
C ASP A 46 -11.93 -17.09 -16.99
N PHE A 47 -10.77 -17.19 -17.63
CA PHE A 47 -10.61 -16.81 -19.04
C PHE A 47 -11.49 -17.62 -20.00
N LEU A 48 -11.62 -18.94 -19.79
CA LEU A 48 -12.47 -19.79 -20.65
C LEU A 48 -13.94 -19.36 -20.63
N ALA A 49 -14.44 -18.95 -19.46
CA ALA A 49 -15.80 -18.45 -19.31
C ALA A 49 -16.01 -17.11 -20.06
N ARG A 50 -14.96 -16.29 -20.16
CA ARG A 50 -14.97 -15.03 -20.94
C ARG A 50 -14.81 -15.26 -22.43
N CYS A 51 -14.05 -16.27 -22.82
CA CYS A 51 -13.84 -16.64 -24.21
C CYS A 51 -15.14 -17.23 -24.81
N GLY A 52 -15.79 -18.17 -24.11
CA GLY A 52 -16.94 -18.90 -24.64
C GLY A 52 -16.57 -19.63 -25.93
N PRO A 53 -15.74 -20.70 -25.86
CA PRO A 53 -15.22 -21.37 -27.04
C PRO A 53 -16.35 -21.92 -27.92
N LEU A 54 -16.26 -21.66 -29.23
CA LEU A 54 -17.22 -22.14 -30.24
C LEU A 54 -16.98 -23.60 -30.67
N ILE A 55 -15.85 -24.17 -30.27
CA ILE A 55 -15.45 -25.54 -30.58
C ILE A 55 -15.83 -26.45 -29.42
N SER A 56 -16.45 -27.59 -29.73
CA SER A 56 -16.75 -28.63 -28.76
C SER A 56 -15.46 -29.30 -28.28
N ALA A 57 -15.42 -29.69 -27.00
CA ALA A 57 -14.25 -30.35 -26.39
C ALA A 57 -13.85 -31.67 -27.07
N GLU A 58 -14.77 -32.28 -27.81
CA GLU A 58 -14.59 -33.56 -28.52
C GLU A 58 -13.99 -33.38 -29.93
N ASP A 59 -14.16 -32.21 -30.54
CA ASP A 59 -13.72 -31.90 -31.91
C ASP A 59 -12.36 -31.18 -31.96
N GLY A 60 -11.83 -30.76 -30.81
CA GLY A 60 -10.57 -30.04 -30.72
C GLY A 60 -9.37 -30.98 -30.78
N PRO A 61 -8.57 -31.03 -31.86
CA PRO A 61 -7.31 -31.78 -31.86
C PRO A 61 -6.41 -31.28 -30.73
N SER A 62 -5.89 -32.21 -29.93
CA SER A 62 -5.12 -31.95 -28.70
C SER A 62 -3.76 -31.25 -28.91
N ASN A 63 -3.34 -31.10 -30.17
CA ASN A 63 -2.03 -30.56 -30.56
C ASN A 63 -2.12 -29.26 -31.37
N GLN A 64 -3.27 -28.57 -31.37
CA GLN A 64 -3.40 -27.29 -32.05
C GLN A 64 -3.33 -26.11 -31.07
N VAL A 65 -2.66 -25.05 -31.52
CA VAL A 65 -2.70 -23.74 -30.87
C VAL A 65 -3.89 -22.99 -31.41
N TYR A 66 -4.76 -22.55 -30.50
CA TYR A 66 -5.95 -21.78 -30.86
C TYR A 66 -5.72 -20.29 -30.62
N ASN A 67 -6.23 -19.48 -31.55
CA ASN A 67 -6.21 -18.02 -31.43
C ASN A 67 -7.55 -17.51 -30.86
N ASP A 68 -7.64 -16.21 -30.64
CA ASP A 68 -8.84 -15.53 -30.15
C ASP A 68 -10.08 -15.67 -31.05
N THR A 69 -9.90 -16.12 -32.29
CA THR A 69 -10.97 -16.40 -33.27
C THR A 69 -11.94 -17.50 -32.82
N ILE A 70 -11.53 -18.35 -31.89
CA ILE A 70 -12.39 -19.43 -31.34
C ILE A 70 -13.38 -18.91 -30.29
N CYS A 71 -13.18 -17.69 -29.80
CA CYS A 71 -13.94 -17.12 -28.70
C CYS A 71 -15.17 -16.38 -29.23
N SER A 72 -16.36 -16.75 -28.76
CA SER A 72 -17.60 -16.02 -29.02
C SER A 72 -17.70 -14.69 -28.26
N LYS A 73 -16.94 -14.55 -27.17
CA LYS A 73 -16.86 -13.33 -26.32
C LYS A 73 -18.24 -12.87 -25.83
N PRO A 74 -19.02 -13.74 -25.14
CA PRO A 74 -20.42 -13.47 -24.80
C PRO A 74 -20.60 -12.27 -23.86
N LEU A 75 -19.56 -11.91 -23.09
CA LEU A 75 -19.56 -10.81 -22.14
C LEU A 75 -18.95 -9.50 -22.71
N GLY A 76 -18.66 -9.48 -24.02
CA GLY A 76 -18.10 -8.34 -24.74
C GLY A 76 -16.57 -8.24 -24.76
N GLU A 77 -16.05 -7.45 -25.70
CA GLU A 77 -14.62 -7.32 -25.99
C GLU A 77 -13.81 -6.77 -24.81
N ALA A 78 -14.38 -5.81 -24.06
CA ALA A 78 -13.69 -5.20 -22.93
C ALA A 78 -13.38 -6.22 -21.83
N LEU A 79 -14.36 -7.06 -21.48
CA LEU A 79 -14.18 -8.09 -20.45
C LEU A 79 -13.30 -9.24 -20.95
N PHE A 80 -13.36 -9.56 -22.25
CA PHE A 80 -12.44 -10.51 -22.88
C PHE A 80 -10.98 -10.06 -22.78
N ARG A 81 -10.68 -8.80 -23.14
CA ARG A 81 -9.32 -8.23 -23.04
C ARG A 81 -8.82 -8.12 -21.60
N ASP A 82 -9.71 -7.88 -20.64
CA ASP A 82 -9.39 -7.92 -19.21
C ASP A 82 -8.99 -9.33 -18.72
N GLY A 83 -9.38 -10.37 -19.46
CA GLY A 83 -8.97 -11.76 -19.21
C GLY A 83 -7.45 -11.99 -19.35
N TYR A 84 -6.74 -11.15 -20.09
CA TYR A 84 -5.27 -11.21 -20.25
C TYR A 84 -4.50 -10.47 -19.15
N LYS A 85 -5.20 -9.93 -18.15
CA LYS A 85 -4.61 -9.09 -17.11
C LYS A 85 -4.73 -9.76 -15.74
N SER A 86 -4.18 -10.97 -15.61
CA SER A 86 -4.15 -11.69 -14.34
C SER A 86 -2.99 -11.27 -13.44
N CYS A 87 -1.76 -11.21 -13.94
CA CYS A 87 -0.59 -10.97 -13.11
C CYS A 87 0.02 -9.59 -13.31
N PRO A 88 0.37 -8.83 -12.25
CA PRO A 88 0.09 -9.07 -10.83
C PRO A 88 -1.31 -8.61 -10.40
N SER A 89 -1.78 -9.07 -9.23
CA SER A 89 -3.07 -8.64 -8.67
C SER A 89 -3.03 -7.17 -8.25
N GLY A 90 -3.82 -6.33 -8.94
CA GLY A 90 -3.94 -4.91 -8.63
C GLY A 90 -4.56 -4.65 -7.26
N HIS A 91 -5.62 -5.36 -6.90
CA HIS A 91 -6.26 -5.21 -5.59
C HIS A 91 -5.30 -5.53 -4.45
N SER A 92 -4.53 -6.61 -4.59
CA SER A 92 -3.51 -6.99 -3.60
C SER A 92 -2.43 -5.92 -3.50
N SER A 93 -1.94 -5.42 -4.64
CA SER A 93 -0.91 -4.36 -4.66
C SER A 93 -1.37 -3.07 -4.02
N PHE A 94 -2.57 -2.58 -4.37
CA PHE A 94 -3.14 -1.37 -3.78
C PHE A 94 -3.42 -1.53 -2.28
N ALA A 95 -3.95 -2.67 -1.85
CA ALA A 95 -4.19 -2.94 -0.44
C ALA A 95 -2.88 -2.93 0.36
N TRP A 96 -1.87 -3.68 -0.08
CA TRP A 96 -0.57 -3.69 0.60
C TRP A 96 0.12 -2.33 0.56
N CYS A 97 0.06 -1.60 -0.56
CA CYS A 97 0.62 -0.25 -0.64
C CYS A 97 -0.04 0.71 0.37
N GLY A 98 -1.37 0.75 0.42
CA GLY A 98 -2.09 1.69 1.28
C GLY A 98 -1.97 1.36 2.76
N PHE A 99 -2.26 0.11 3.13
CA PHE A 99 -2.28 -0.30 4.54
C PHE A 99 -0.88 -0.48 5.13
N ASN A 100 0.13 -0.88 4.35
CA ASN A 100 1.51 -0.90 4.84
C ASN A 100 2.04 0.53 5.06
N PHE A 101 1.72 1.47 4.16
CA PHE A 101 2.06 2.88 4.39
C PHE A 101 1.42 3.41 5.68
N LEU A 102 0.13 3.12 5.89
CA LEU A 102 -0.57 3.48 7.12
C LEU A 102 0.08 2.83 8.35
N ASN A 103 0.40 1.54 8.29
CA ASN A 103 1.09 0.82 9.37
C ASN A 103 2.45 1.46 9.70
N LEU A 104 3.27 1.78 8.70
CA LEU A 104 4.55 2.46 8.91
C LEU A 104 4.36 3.87 9.50
N TRP A 105 3.37 4.61 9.02
CA TRP A 105 3.04 5.94 9.52
C TRP A 105 2.60 5.91 10.99
N LEU A 106 1.65 5.04 11.35
CA LEU A 106 1.21 4.84 12.74
C LEU A 106 2.38 4.40 13.63
N SER A 107 3.23 3.49 13.13
CA SER A 107 4.44 3.05 13.86
C SER A 107 5.37 4.20 14.21
N GLY A 108 5.57 5.14 13.28
CA GLY A 108 6.38 6.34 13.51
C GLY A 108 5.70 7.34 14.45
N GLN A 109 4.40 7.61 14.27
CA GLN A 109 3.66 8.57 15.10
C GLN A 109 3.53 8.11 16.56
N PHE A 110 3.29 6.83 16.80
CA PHE A 110 3.21 6.25 18.14
C PHE A 110 4.56 5.77 18.69
N ARG A 111 5.65 5.97 17.94
CA ARG A 111 7.01 5.62 18.37
C ARG A 111 7.15 4.15 18.79
N LEU A 112 6.46 3.24 18.08
CA LEU A 112 6.34 1.83 18.49
C LEU A 112 7.66 1.05 18.47
N HIS A 113 8.62 1.51 17.67
CA HIS A 113 9.93 0.89 17.53
C HIS A 113 11.07 1.84 17.90
N ALA A 114 10.76 3.02 18.43
CA ALA A 114 11.78 3.98 18.83
C ALA A 114 12.49 3.49 20.11
N PRO A 115 13.81 3.71 20.23
CA PRO A 115 14.50 3.48 21.48
C PRO A 115 13.93 4.40 22.57
N ILE A 116 13.99 3.94 23.81
CA ILE A 116 13.62 4.77 24.96
C ILE A 116 14.64 5.92 25.04
N ASP A 117 14.16 7.15 24.97
CA ASP A 117 14.98 8.33 25.14
C ASP A 117 15.33 8.47 26.64
N PRO A 118 16.62 8.44 27.02
CA PRO A 118 17.02 8.61 28.41
C PRO A 118 16.75 10.02 28.97
N GLU A 119 16.50 11.02 28.10
CA GLU A 119 16.31 12.42 28.50
C GLU A 119 14.82 12.84 28.62
N ASP A 120 13.89 12.00 28.15
CA ASP A 120 12.44 12.30 28.18
C ASP A 120 11.84 12.06 29.59
N THR A 121 11.94 13.09 30.42
CA THR A 121 11.39 13.15 31.79
C THR A 121 9.86 13.34 31.83
N THR A 122 9.18 13.45 30.69
CA THR A 122 7.71 13.64 30.65
C THR A 122 6.92 12.34 30.83
N ILE A 123 7.62 11.19 30.83
CA ILE A 123 7.03 9.85 30.95
C ILE A 123 7.39 9.24 32.32
N GLU A 124 7.27 10.02 33.39
CA GLU A 124 7.15 9.46 34.73
C GLU A 124 5.72 8.96 34.96
N SER A 125 5.49 7.65 34.88
CA SER A 125 4.64 6.89 35.83
C SER A 125 4.30 5.47 35.35
N SER A 126 4.55 4.50 36.24
CA SER A 126 4.09 3.10 36.23
C SER A 126 4.73 2.16 35.20
N GLY A 127 5.70 1.37 35.67
CA GLY A 127 6.32 0.27 34.91
C GLY A 127 5.34 -0.76 34.35
N ASN A 128 4.21 -1.04 35.02
CA ASN A 128 3.20 -2.00 34.53
C ASN A 128 2.25 -1.43 33.46
N SER A 129 1.94 -0.12 33.52
CA SER A 129 1.06 0.55 32.55
C SER A 129 1.73 0.73 31.18
N ARG A 130 3.07 0.87 31.16
CA ARG A 130 3.87 1.03 29.94
C ARG A 130 3.79 -0.19 29.01
N TYR A 131 3.94 -1.40 29.54
CA TYR A 131 3.91 -2.62 28.72
C TYR A 131 2.51 -2.87 28.13
N HIS A 132 1.45 -2.71 28.91
CA HIS A 132 0.08 -2.89 28.41
C HIS A 132 -0.30 -1.87 27.34
N ARG A 133 0.10 -0.59 27.49
CA ARG A 133 -0.14 0.45 26.48
C ARG A 133 0.63 0.17 25.19
N PHE A 134 1.89 -0.26 25.28
CA PHE A 134 2.67 -0.65 24.11
C PHE A 134 2.06 -1.84 23.37
N HIS A 135 1.66 -2.89 24.10
CA HIS A 135 1.04 -4.07 23.48
C HIS A 135 -0.31 -3.75 22.83
N LEU A 136 -1.16 -2.94 23.47
CA LEU A 136 -2.44 -2.54 22.89
C LEU A 136 -2.27 -1.70 21.62
N ILE A 137 -1.32 -0.75 21.59
CA ILE A 137 -1.09 0.07 20.40
C ILE A 137 -0.45 -0.76 19.27
N GLN A 138 0.40 -1.73 19.61
CA GLN A 138 0.91 -2.70 18.62
C GLN A 138 -0.21 -3.52 17.99
N LEU A 139 -1.20 -3.98 18.77
CA LEU A 139 -2.37 -4.69 18.23
C LEU A 139 -3.18 -3.82 17.27
N VAL A 140 -3.39 -2.54 17.61
CA VAL A 140 -4.07 -1.58 16.72
C VAL A 140 -3.31 -1.42 15.40
N ASN A 141 -1.99 -1.42 15.44
CA ASN A 141 -1.15 -1.29 14.25
C ASN A 141 -1.20 -2.54 13.33
N LEU A 142 -1.49 -3.72 13.88
CA LEU A 142 -1.70 -4.94 13.08
C LEU A 142 -3.02 -4.95 12.32
N VAL A 143 -4.00 -4.13 12.71
CA VAL A 143 -5.33 -4.09 12.05
C VAL A 143 -5.23 -3.72 10.56
N PRO A 144 -4.50 -2.66 10.15
CA PRO A 144 -4.19 -2.39 8.74
C PRO A 144 -3.65 -3.60 7.97
N LEU A 145 -2.70 -4.34 8.57
CA LEU A 145 -2.08 -5.50 7.93
C LEU A 145 -3.07 -6.67 7.79
N GLY A 146 -3.91 -6.90 8.81
CA GLY A 146 -4.99 -7.88 8.74
C GLY A 146 -5.99 -7.55 7.62
N PHE A 147 -6.32 -6.27 7.46
CA PHE A 147 -7.26 -5.84 6.42
C PHE A 147 -6.68 -5.98 5.01
N CYS A 148 -5.40 -5.64 4.79
CA CYS A 148 -4.79 -5.87 3.48
C CYS A 148 -4.63 -7.36 3.14
N LEU A 149 -4.36 -8.20 4.14
CA LEU A 149 -4.35 -9.66 3.97
C LEU A 149 -5.74 -10.17 3.59
N HIS A 150 -6.79 -9.72 4.27
CA HIS A 150 -8.17 -10.09 3.94
C HIS A 150 -8.55 -9.70 2.51
N ILE A 151 -8.23 -8.47 2.08
CA ILE A 151 -8.46 -8.04 0.69
C ILE A 151 -7.68 -8.91 -0.29
N ALA A 152 -6.41 -9.21 -0.01
CA ALA A 152 -5.59 -10.06 -0.87
C ALA A 152 -6.18 -11.47 -1.01
N LEU A 153 -6.63 -12.08 0.09
CA LEU A 153 -7.24 -13.41 0.09
C LEU A 153 -8.62 -13.44 -0.57
N SER A 154 -9.40 -12.36 -0.51
CA SER A 154 -10.68 -12.29 -1.24
C SER A 154 -10.50 -12.50 -2.76
N ARG A 155 -9.32 -12.18 -3.31
CA ARG A 155 -9.03 -12.35 -4.74
C ARG A 155 -8.81 -13.79 -5.18
N SER A 156 -8.47 -14.70 -4.27
CA SER A 156 -8.46 -16.14 -4.58
C SER A 156 -9.87 -16.72 -4.57
N GLN A 157 -10.77 -16.17 -3.75
CA GLN A 157 -12.17 -16.61 -3.68
C GLN A 157 -12.98 -16.20 -4.92
N ASP A 158 -12.64 -15.05 -5.52
CA ASP A 158 -13.30 -14.55 -6.74
C ASP A 158 -12.80 -15.23 -8.04
N TYR A 159 -11.87 -16.19 -7.96
CA TYR A 159 -11.23 -16.88 -9.10
C TYR A 159 -10.64 -15.93 -10.17
N ARG A 160 -10.25 -14.71 -9.78
CA ARG A 160 -9.67 -13.72 -10.70
C ARG A 160 -8.15 -13.84 -10.82
N HIS A 161 -7.51 -14.40 -9.80
CA HIS A 161 -6.05 -14.43 -9.67
C HIS A 161 -5.60 -15.76 -9.08
N ASP A 162 -4.49 -16.28 -9.59
CA ASP A 162 -3.79 -17.35 -8.89
C ASP A 162 -3.09 -16.80 -7.65
N PHE A 163 -2.75 -17.68 -6.72
CA PHE A 163 -2.07 -17.30 -5.49
C PHE A 163 -0.75 -16.56 -5.74
N VAL A 164 0.01 -16.96 -6.77
CA VAL A 164 1.27 -16.30 -7.18
C VAL A 164 1.03 -14.85 -7.60
N ASP A 165 -0.06 -14.58 -8.32
CA ASP A 165 -0.39 -13.23 -8.80
C ASP A 165 -0.75 -12.30 -7.63
N ILE A 166 -1.40 -12.87 -6.60
CA ILE A 166 -1.72 -12.21 -5.33
C ILE A 166 -0.43 -11.89 -4.58
N CYS A 167 0.46 -12.87 -4.39
CA CYS A 167 1.75 -12.68 -3.69
C CYS A 167 2.63 -11.64 -4.38
N LEU A 168 2.75 -11.68 -5.71
CA LEU A 168 3.52 -10.70 -6.48
C LEU A 168 2.94 -9.29 -6.35
N GLY A 169 1.61 -9.15 -6.43
CA GLY A 169 0.94 -7.88 -6.19
C GLY A 169 1.22 -7.35 -4.78
N SER A 170 1.04 -8.19 -3.76
CA SER A 170 1.33 -7.85 -2.36
C SER A 170 2.78 -7.38 -2.16
N LEU A 171 3.75 -8.08 -2.76
CA LEU A 171 5.16 -7.73 -2.68
C LEU A 171 5.45 -6.37 -3.32
N ILE A 172 4.89 -6.08 -4.50
CA ILE A 172 5.03 -4.78 -5.16
C ILE A 172 4.51 -3.65 -4.26
N GLY A 173 3.29 -3.79 -3.74
CA GLY A 173 2.70 -2.79 -2.87
C GLY A 173 3.49 -2.56 -1.59
N PHE A 174 3.98 -3.64 -0.96
CA PHE A 174 4.83 -3.57 0.22
C PHE A 174 6.15 -2.83 -0.06
N LEU A 175 6.83 -3.15 -1.15
CA LEU A 175 8.11 -2.53 -1.51
C LEU A 175 7.95 -1.05 -1.87
N VAL A 176 6.95 -0.70 -2.69
CA VAL A 176 6.70 0.70 -3.09
C VAL A 176 6.36 1.56 -1.88
N SER A 177 5.44 1.11 -1.02
CA SER A 177 5.06 1.87 0.18
C SER A 177 6.22 2.05 1.15
N THR A 178 7.02 1.00 1.37
CA THR A 178 8.22 1.07 2.22
C THR A 178 9.26 2.03 1.65
N PHE A 179 9.50 1.96 0.34
CA PHE A 179 10.42 2.87 -0.35
C PHE A 179 9.95 4.32 -0.21
N ILE A 180 8.71 4.62 -0.57
CA ILE A 180 8.18 6.00 -0.51
C ILE A 180 8.15 6.50 0.94
N TYR A 181 7.67 5.71 1.89
CA TYR A 181 7.72 6.07 3.30
C TYR A 181 9.14 6.45 3.73
N SER A 182 10.14 5.63 3.37
CA SER A 182 11.54 5.90 3.70
C SER A 182 12.12 7.15 3.04
N GLN A 183 11.52 7.68 1.96
CA GLN A 183 11.95 8.93 1.35
C GLN A 183 11.45 10.15 2.12
N PHE A 184 10.21 10.13 2.62
CA PHE A 184 9.55 11.29 3.25
C PHE A 184 9.67 11.32 4.78
N PHE A 185 9.76 10.16 5.42
CA PHE A 185 9.78 10.02 6.87
C PHE A 185 11.12 9.52 7.39
N ARG A 186 11.40 9.81 8.66
CA ARG A 186 12.56 9.25 9.36
C ARG A 186 12.31 7.78 9.69
N SER A 187 13.40 7.05 9.95
CA SER A 187 13.32 5.64 10.31
C SER A 187 12.43 5.43 11.55
N ILE A 188 11.57 4.41 11.51
CA ILE A 188 10.71 4.01 12.63
C ILE A 188 11.50 3.57 13.88
N PHE A 189 12.79 3.24 13.69
CA PHE A 189 13.72 2.86 14.76
C PHE A 189 14.52 4.04 15.32
N GLY A 190 14.25 5.27 14.85
CA GLY A 190 14.94 6.48 15.33
C GLY A 190 14.13 7.25 16.37
N TYR A 191 14.83 8.05 17.18
CA TYR A 191 14.20 8.96 18.17
C TYR A 191 13.24 9.98 17.54
N ASN A 192 13.47 10.37 16.29
CA ASN A 192 12.64 11.36 15.57
C ASN A 192 11.68 10.68 14.56
N CYS A 193 11.27 9.44 14.79
CA CYS A 193 10.41 8.67 13.88
C CYS A 193 9.02 9.30 13.61
N SER A 194 8.52 10.17 14.50
CA SER A 194 7.26 10.89 14.29
C SER A 194 7.38 12.05 13.31
N GLU A 195 8.61 12.44 12.95
CA GLU A 195 8.88 13.62 12.13
C GLU A 195 9.17 13.27 10.66
N THR A 196 8.77 14.18 9.78
CA THR A 196 9.18 14.10 8.37
C THR A 196 10.67 14.47 8.23
N LYS A 197 11.30 14.09 7.13
CA LYS A 197 12.66 14.55 6.83
C LYS A 197 12.73 16.04 6.50
N PHE A 198 11.61 16.62 6.05
CA PHE A 198 11.49 18.02 5.69
C PHE A 198 11.12 18.86 6.91
N SER A 199 11.66 20.07 7.02
CA SER A 199 11.37 21.00 8.12
C SER A 199 10.99 22.38 7.60
N ASP A 200 10.43 22.44 6.40
CA ASP A 200 10.16 23.68 5.65
C ASP A 200 9.19 24.62 6.39
N TYR A 201 8.34 24.08 7.27
CA TYR A 201 7.49 24.87 8.16
C TYR A 201 8.28 25.87 9.03
N LYS A 202 9.53 25.54 9.41
CA LYS A 202 10.40 26.44 10.16
C LYS A 202 10.84 27.65 9.33
N LEU A 203 11.02 27.47 8.01
CA LEU A 203 11.38 28.54 7.09
C LEU A 203 10.18 29.44 6.79
N LEU A 204 9.00 28.85 6.61
CA LEU A 204 7.76 29.60 6.40
C LEU A 204 7.41 30.47 7.60
N GLN A 205 7.66 29.98 8.82
CA GLN A 205 7.48 30.76 10.04
C GLN A 205 8.49 31.91 10.13
N ALA A 206 9.77 31.64 9.84
CA ALA A 206 10.81 32.67 9.84
C ALA A 206 10.53 33.81 8.83
N TYR A 207 9.86 33.53 7.71
CA TYR A 207 9.44 34.55 6.75
C TYR A 207 8.20 35.34 7.22
N GLY A 208 7.25 34.68 7.89
CA GLY A 208 6.04 35.32 8.44
C GLY A 208 6.31 36.27 9.62
N ASP A 209 7.43 36.08 10.31
CA ASP A 209 7.87 36.93 11.42
C ASP A 209 8.62 38.21 10.96
N ILE A 210 8.81 38.40 9.64
CA ILE A 210 9.39 39.63 9.08
C ILE A 210 8.28 40.70 9.03
N PRO A 211 8.36 41.79 9.81
CA PRO A 211 7.39 42.88 9.69
C PRO A 211 7.52 43.53 8.31
N VAL A 212 6.40 43.61 7.59
CA VAL A 212 6.26 44.32 6.30
C VAL A 212 6.14 45.82 6.54
#